data_AF-A0A7V5PHF1-F1
#
_entry.id   AF-A0A7V5PHF1-F1
#
_cell.length_a   1.000
_cell.length_b   1.000
_cell.length_c   1.000
_cell.angle_alpha   90.00
_cell.angle_beta   90.00
_cell.angle_gamma   90.00
#
_symmetry.space_group_name_H-M   'P 1'
#
loop_
_entity.id
_entity.type
_entity.pdbx_description
1 polymer ?
#
loop_
_entity_poly.entity_id
_entity_poly.type
_entity_poly.pdbx_seq_one_letter_code
_entity_poly.pdbx_strand_id
1 'polypeptide(L)'
;MKTLKPLPLFAILLLTGPGLTQADTAADEDPRQALFRERREIEHISHHERIRILQQADACIAQAENRRAYRQCEQQEQAARKALRQRLRPRLQALRERVRALRAERRARSGQPTG
;
A
#
# COMPACT_ATOMS: atom_id res chain seq x y z
N MET A 1 16.13 -17.49 53.12
CA MET A 1 17.14 -18.55 52.89
C MET A 1 17.39 -18.62 51.39
N LYS A 2 18.68 -18.62 51.01
CA LYS A 2 19.17 -18.73 49.63
C LYS A 2 18.94 -20.16 49.12
N THR A 3 18.57 -20.34 47.86
CA THR A 3 19.12 -21.40 47.01
C THR A 3 18.99 -21.04 45.53
N LEU A 4 20.13 -21.13 44.84
CA LEU A 4 20.38 -20.88 43.44
C LEU A 4 19.99 -22.09 42.56
N LYS A 5 19.58 -21.81 41.30
CA LYS A 5 19.90 -22.45 39.99
C LYS A 5 19.95 -23.99 39.87
N PRO A 6 19.46 -24.57 38.75
CA PRO A 6 20.27 -24.59 37.51
C PRO A 6 19.51 -24.23 36.23
N LEU A 7 20.19 -23.41 35.41
CA LEU A 7 19.93 -23.26 33.97
C LEU A 7 20.29 -24.58 33.29
N PRO A 8 19.40 -25.19 32.49
CA PRO A 8 19.84 -26.22 31.55
C PRO A 8 20.54 -25.54 30.37
N LEU A 9 21.87 -25.67 30.36
CA LEU A 9 22.72 -25.63 29.17
C LEU A 9 22.17 -26.65 28.18
N PHE A 10 21.34 -26.22 27.21
CA PHE A 10 21.06 -27.07 26.06
C PHE A 10 22.12 -26.81 25.00
N ALA A 11 22.93 -27.84 24.84
CA ALA A 11 24.03 -27.93 23.92
C ALA A 11 23.60 -27.55 22.50
N ILE A 12 24.43 -26.70 21.92
CA ILE A 12 24.52 -26.39 20.50
C ILE A 12 24.67 -27.73 19.75
N LEU A 13 23.59 -28.20 19.12
CA LEU A 13 23.67 -29.18 18.06
C LEU A 13 23.84 -28.42 16.75
N LEU A 14 25.09 -28.30 16.32
CA LEU A 14 25.47 -27.87 14.97
C LEU A 14 24.97 -28.93 13.98
N LEU A 15 23.71 -28.83 13.58
CA LEU A 15 23.24 -29.44 12.34
C LEU A 15 23.85 -28.64 11.18
N THR A 16 24.98 -29.13 10.70
CA THR A 16 25.48 -28.92 9.34
C THR A 16 24.46 -29.49 8.35
N GLY A 17 23.35 -28.77 8.19
CA GLY A 17 22.45 -28.96 7.07
C GLY A 17 23.15 -28.48 5.80
N PRO A 18 23.20 -29.28 4.72
CA PRO A 18 23.68 -28.79 3.44
C PRO A 18 22.87 -27.55 3.09
N GLY A 19 23.58 -26.48 2.73
CA GLY A 19 22.96 -25.24 2.30
C GLY A 19 21.91 -25.55 1.25
N LEU A 20 20.65 -25.48 1.65
CA LEU A 20 19.56 -25.18 0.75
C LEU A 20 19.93 -23.81 0.19
N THR A 21 20.61 -23.81 -0.94
CA THR A 21 20.52 -22.73 -1.90
C THR A 21 19.02 -22.54 -2.10
N GLN A 22 18.45 -21.57 -1.39
CA GLN A 22 17.30 -20.82 -1.86
C GLN A 22 17.79 -20.24 -3.19
N ALA A 23 17.68 -21.06 -4.24
CA ALA A 23 17.47 -20.54 -5.56
C ALA A 23 16.19 -19.71 -5.38
N ASP A 24 16.39 -18.42 -5.15
CA ASP A 24 15.41 -17.40 -5.45
C ASP A 24 15.07 -17.62 -6.92
N THR A 25 14.13 -18.54 -7.16
CA THR A 25 13.32 -18.52 -8.34
C THR A 25 12.56 -17.21 -8.22
N ALA A 26 13.20 -16.12 -8.63
CA ALA A 26 12.53 -14.99 -9.22
C ALA A 26 11.79 -15.57 -10.44
N ALA A 27 10.70 -16.28 -10.15
CA ALA A 27 9.72 -16.64 -11.13
C ALA A 27 9.34 -15.32 -11.77
N ASP A 28 9.59 -15.24 -13.08
CA ASP A 28 9.27 -14.09 -13.92
C ASP A 28 7.83 -13.68 -13.61
N GLU A 29 7.67 -12.65 -12.76
CA GLU A 29 6.35 -12.33 -12.23
C GLU A 29 5.48 -11.84 -13.38
N ASP A 30 4.28 -12.41 -13.51
CA ASP A 30 3.32 -11.94 -14.51
C ASP A 30 3.18 -10.43 -14.36
N PRO A 31 3.54 -9.62 -15.38
CA PRO A 31 3.48 -8.16 -15.30
C PRO A 31 2.08 -7.66 -14.94
N ARG A 32 1.03 -8.44 -15.21
CA ARG A 32 -0.35 -8.11 -14.78
C ARG A 32 -0.53 -8.23 -13.27
N GLN A 33 0.07 -9.24 -12.65
CA GLN A 33 -0.02 -9.47 -11.21
C GLN A 33 0.69 -8.35 -10.44
N ALA A 34 1.84 -7.89 -10.94
CA ALA A 34 2.54 -6.73 -10.41
C ALA A 34 1.68 -5.46 -10.48
N LEU A 35 1.10 -5.15 -11.65
CA LEU A 35 0.21 -3.99 -11.82
C LEU A 35 -1.05 -4.08 -10.94
N PHE A 36 -1.61 -5.28 -10.76
CA PHE A 36 -2.75 -5.50 -9.88
C PHE A 36 -2.40 -5.23 -8.41
N ARG A 37 -1.28 -5.75 -7.92
CA ARG A 37 -0.84 -5.51 -6.53
C ARG A 37 -0.60 -4.04 -6.27
N GLU A 38 0.05 -3.35 -7.19
CA GLU A 38 0.27 -1.91 -7.03
C GLU A 38 -1.05 -1.12 -7.04
N ARG A 39 -1.99 -1.47 -7.92
CA ARG A 39 -3.33 -0.86 -7.90
C ARG A 39 -4.01 -1.10 -6.55
N ARG A 40 -3.97 -2.33 -6.05
CA ARG A 40 -4.58 -2.71 -4.76
C ARG A 40 -3.96 -1.92 -3.61
N GLU A 41 -2.65 -1.74 -3.61
CA GLU A 41 -1.96 -0.95 -2.59
C GLU A 41 -2.40 0.53 -2.61
N ILE A 42 -2.49 1.15 -3.80
CA ILE A 42 -2.99 2.52 -3.94
C ILE A 42 -4.43 2.64 -3.42
N GLU A 43 -5.30 1.69 -3.77
CA GLU A 43 -6.69 1.66 -3.28
C GLU A 43 -6.77 1.46 -1.77
N HIS A 44 -5.94 0.59 -1.21
CA HIS A 44 -5.85 0.37 0.23
C HIS A 44 -5.47 1.66 0.97
N ILE A 45 -4.42 2.36 0.51
CA ILE A 45 -4.01 3.66 1.07
C ILE A 45 -5.13 4.68 0.93
N SER A 46 -5.72 4.81 -0.26
CA SER A 46 -6.83 5.72 -0.53
C SER A 46 -8.02 5.48 0.41
N HIS A 47 -8.38 4.22 0.63
CA HIS A 47 -9.51 3.84 1.47
C HIS A 47 -9.28 4.20 2.94
N HIS A 48 -8.15 3.76 3.52
CA HIS A 48 -7.83 4.04 4.92
C HIS A 48 -7.72 5.55 5.19
N GLU A 49 -7.11 6.31 4.29
CA GLU A 49 -6.99 7.76 4.44
C GLU A 49 -8.34 8.47 4.34
N ARG A 50 -9.24 8.01 3.47
CA ARG A 50 -10.60 8.56 3.40
C ARG A 50 -11.37 8.31 4.70
N ILE A 51 -11.24 7.13 5.31
CA ILE A 51 -11.84 6.85 6.61
C ILE A 51 -11.28 7.78 7.67
N ARG A 52 -9.95 7.92 7.74
CA ARG A 52 -9.30 8.82 8.69
C ARG A 52 -9.76 10.27 8.53
N ILE A 53 -9.84 10.77 7.29
CA ILE A 53 -10.31 12.13 7.00
C ILE A 53 -11.75 12.32 7.49
N LEU A 54 -12.63 11.33 7.25
CA LEU A 54 -14.01 11.39 7.72
C LEU A 54 -14.09 11.40 9.25
N GLN A 55 -13.35 10.52 9.93
CA GLN A 55 -13.30 10.50 11.39
C GLN A 55 -12.81 11.83 11.98
N GLN A 56 -11.83 12.47 11.34
CA GLN A 56 -11.35 13.79 11.74
C GLN A 56 -12.40 14.89 11.52
N ALA A 57 -13.12 14.84 10.39
CA ALA A 57 -14.20 15.78 10.11
C ALA A 57 -15.35 15.62 11.12
N ASP A 58 -15.76 14.39 11.42
CA ASP A 58 -16.79 14.09 12.42
C ASP A 58 -16.40 14.64 13.80
N ALA A 59 -15.15 14.41 14.23
CA ALA A 59 -14.65 14.92 15.50
C ALA A 59 -14.60 16.46 15.56
N CYS A 60 -14.24 17.12 14.45
CA CYS A 60 -14.25 18.58 14.34
C CYS A 60 -15.68 19.13 14.43
N ILE A 61 -16.61 18.53 13.67
CA ILE A 61 -18.01 18.95 13.63
C ILE A 61 -18.68 18.78 14.99
N ALA A 62 -18.37 17.70 15.72
CA ALA A 62 -18.89 17.46 17.07
C ALA A 62 -18.52 18.57 18.08
N GLN A 63 -17.43 19.31 17.83
CA GLN A 63 -16.95 20.41 18.68
C GLN A 63 -17.35 21.78 18.14
N ALA A 64 -18.00 21.86 16.98
CA ALA A 64 -18.34 23.13 16.35
C ALA A 64 -19.54 23.80 17.04
N GLU A 65 -19.29 24.91 17.72
CA GLU A 65 -20.33 25.63 18.49
C GLU A 65 -21.20 26.55 17.64
N ASN A 66 -20.81 26.80 16.39
CA ASN A 66 -21.52 27.72 15.51
C ASN A 66 -21.26 27.43 14.03
N ARG A 67 -22.06 28.08 13.17
CA ARG A 67 -21.99 27.92 11.71
C ARG A 67 -20.61 28.21 11.14
N ARG A 68 -19.86 29.18 11.68
CA ARG A 68 -18.52 29.51 11.18
C ARG A 68 -17.55 28.37 11.47
N ALA A 69 -17.54 27.85 12.71
CA ALA A 69 -16.72 26.70 13.09
C ALA A 69 -17.06 25.46 12.24
N TYR A 70 -18.35 25.18 12.02
CA TYR A 70 -18.79 24.09 11.17
C TYR A 70 -18.24 24.20 9.73
N ARG A 71 -18.34 25.39 9.12
CA ARG A 71 -17.79 25.64 7.77
C ARG A 71 -16.26 25.50 7.72
N GLN A 72 -15.55 25.83 8.79
CA GLN A 72 -14.11 25.59 8.88
C GLN A 72 -13.80 24.10 8.88
N CYS A 73 -14.57 23.26 9.59
CA CYS A 73 -14.42 21.80 9.54
C CYS A 73 -14.61 21.25 8.12
N GLU A 74 -15.63 21.70 7.39
CA GLU A 74 -15.85 21.30 5.98
C GLU A 74 -14.66 21.67 5.07
N GLN A 75 -14.11 22.88 5.26
CA GLN A 75 -12.94 23.32 4.49
C GLN A 75 -11.71 22.47 4.80
N GLN A 76 -11.50 22.10 6.06
CA GLN A 76 -10.40 21.22 6.48
C GLN A 76 -10.54 19.83 5.85
N GLU A 77 -11.74 19.24 5.88
CA GLU A 77 -12.01 17.96 5.22
C GLU A 77 -11.72 18.04 3.72
N GLN A 78 -12.22 19.08 3.05
CA GLN A 78 -12.02 19.27 1.61
C GLN A 78 -10.54 19.44 1.26
N ALA A 79 -9.80 20.21 2.06
CA ALA A 79 -8.35 20.38 1.91
C ALA A 79 -7.61 19.05 2.08
N ALA A 80 -7.96 18.25 3.09
CA ALA A 80 -7.35 16.94 3.32
C ALA A 80 -7.62 15.97 2.16
N ARG A 81 -8.85 15.94 1.63
CA ARG A 81 -9.18 15.15 0.42
C ARG A 81 -8.38 15.62 -0.80
N LYS A 82 -8.22 16.93 -0.98
CA LYS A 82 -7.41 17.49 -2.07
C LYS A 82 -5.95 17.07 -1.94
N ALA A 83 -5.37 17.17 -0.74
CA ALA A 83 -4.00 16.75 -0.47
C ALA A 83 -3.80 15.24 -0.73
N LEU A 84 -4.74 14.38 -0.29
CA LEU A 84 -4.69 12.95 -0.58
C LEU A 84 -4.66 12.67 -2.09
N ARG A 85 -5.54 13.32 -2.86
CA ARG A 85 -5.56 13.19 -4.33
C ARG A 85 -4.26 13.64 -4.96
N GLN A 86 -3.71 14.77 -4.53
CA GLN A 86 -2.43 15.28 -5.03
C GLN A 86 -1.29 14.30 -4.74
N ARG A 87 -1.24 13.73 -3.54
CA ARG A 87 -0.23 12.74 -3.14
C ARG A 87 -0.30 11.45 -3.96
N LEU A 88 -1.51 10.93 -4.23
CA LEU A 88 -1.67 9.65 -4.95
C LEU A 88 -1.62 9.81 -6.48
N ARG A 89 -1.85 11.01 -7.01
CA ARG A 89 -1.93 11.26 -8.47
C ARG A 89 -0.69 10.78 -9.25
N PRO A 90 0.57 11.03 -8.82
CA PRO A 90 1.74 10.57 -9.56
C PRO A 90 1.80 9.04 -9.67
N ARG A 91 1.52 8.32 -8.57
CA ARG A 91 1.48 6.84 -8.56
C ARG A 91 0.41 6.30 -9.52
N LEU A 92 -0.77 6.90 -9.51
CA LEU A 92 -1.86 6.56 -10.43
C LEU A 92 -1.52 6.84 -11.89
N GLN A 93 -0.81 7.93 -12.19
CA GLN A 93 -0.35 8.25 -13.54
C GLN A 93 0.68 7.24 -14.03
N ALA A 94 1.70 6.96 -13.23
CA ALA A 94 2.73 5.97 -13.55
C ALA A 94 2.14 4.55 -13.74
N LEU A 95 1.15 4.16 -12.93
CA LEU A 95 0.43 2.90 -13.09
C LEU A 95 -0.35 2.88 -14.42
N ARG A 96 -1.04 3.96 -14.79
CA ARG A 96 -1.79 4.06 -16.04
C ARG A 96 -0.89 3.97 -17.27
N GLU A 97 0.27 4.61 -17.23
CA GLU A 97 1.27 4.57 -18.29
C GLU A 97 1.78 3.14 -18.52
N ARG A 98 2.15 2.43 -17.45
CA ARG A 98 2.57 1.02 -17.54
C ARG A 98 1.45 0.09 -18.04
N VAL A 99 0.21 0.32 -17.61
CA VAL A 99 -0.95 -0.42 -18.16
C VAL A 99 -1.14 -0.15 -19.65
N ARG A 100 -0.94 1.09 -20.11
CA ARG A 100 -1.02 1.45 -21.53
C ARG A 100 0.10 0.77 -22.34
N ALA A 101 1.34 0.80 -21.84
CA ALA A 101 2.48 0.15 -22.46
C ALA A 101 2.25 -1.36 -22.62
N LEU A 102 1.86 -2.06 -21.54
CA LEU A 102 1.58 -3.50 -21.59
C LEU A 102 0.46 -3.84 -22.59
N ARG A 103 -0.57 -2.98 -22.70
CA ARG A 103 -1.64 -3.16 -23.70
C ARG A 103 -1.13 -2.96 -25.12
N ALA A 104 -0.28 -1.96 -25.36
CA ALA A 104 0.31 -1.70 -26.66
C ALA A 104 1.21 -2.87 -27.11
N GLU A 105 2.07 -3.38 -26.23
CA GLU A 105 2.92 -4.54 -26.51
C GLU A 105 2.10 -5.80 -26.83
N ARG A 106 1.00 -6.02 -26.11
CA ARG A 106 0.11 -7.16 -26.39
C ARG A 106 -0.56 -7.04 -27.75
N ARG A 107 -1.01 -5.84 -28.14
CA ARG A 107 -1.61 -5.58 -29.46
C ARG A 107 -0.60 -5.80 -30.58
N ALA A 108 0.62 -5.29 -30.40
CA ALA A 108 1.72 -5.49 -31.35
C ALA A 108 2.05 -6.98 -31.51
N ARG A 109 2.12 -7.73 -30.41
CA ARG A 109 2.33 -9.19 -30.43
C ARG A 109 1.17 -9.97 -31.05
N SER A 110 -0.07 -9.50 -30.92
CA SER A 110 -1.24 -10.18 -31.48
C SER A 110 -1.56 -9.81 -32.94
N GLY A 111 -0.72 -8.98 -33.59
CA GLY A 111 -0.95 -8.57 -34.98
C GLY A 111 -2.22 -7.76 -35.24
N GLN A 112 -2.83 -7.16 -34.20
CA GLN A 112 -4.03 -6.35 -34.35
C GLN A 112 -3.67 -4.88 -34.60
N PRO A 113 -4.19 -4.22 -35.65
CA PRO A 113 -3.84 -2.85 -35.99
C PRO A 113 -4.34 -1.84 -34.95
N THR A 114 -3.57 -0.76 -34.77
CA THR A 114 -3.94 0.41 -33.95
C THR A 114 -4.93 1.27 -34.73
N GLY A 115 -6.21 1.20 -34.36
CA GLY A 115 -7.23 2.18 -34.75
C GLY A 115 -7.20 3.41 -33.86
#